data_AF-A0A8S9Y732-F1
#
_entry.id   AF-A0A8S9Y732-F1
#
_cell.length_a   1.000
_cell.length_b   1.000
_cell.length_c   1.000
_cell.angle_alpha   90.00
_cell.angle_beta   90.00
_cell.angle_gamma   90.00
#
_symmetry.space_group_name_H-M   'P 1'
#
loop_
_entity.id
_entity.type
_entity.pdbx_description
1 polymer ?
#
loop_
_entity_poly.entity_id
_entity_poly.type
_entity_poly.pdbx_seq_one_letter_code
_entity_poly.pdbx_strand_id
1 'polypeptide(L)'
;MPDQRMCSCKRSVRLEKTSLADFACNLPPKLRNWTDDPSEQNMDLIPSPQTSKTRILRFRGYKEEQDPAHFYREQVILFLPWRNEKSDILEKDCKLLYTQNVAEISENKAKYFSGISTEILDQANEQAEEESEQFQHLDSDDDEQAVPVDVFAQ
;
A
#
# COMPACT_ATOMS: atom_id res chain seq x y z
N MET A 1 3.02 35.56 21.28
CA MET A 1 1.70 34.89 21.25
C MET A 1 1.76 33.82 20.18
N PRO A 2 1.93 32.52 20.50
CA PRO A 2 1.84 31.48 19.48
C PRO A 2 0.39 30.99 19.36
N ASP A 3 -0.09 30.99 18.12
CA ASP A 3 -1.42 30.56 17.67
C ASP A 3 -1.62 29.06 17.95
N GLN A 4 -2.41 28.74 18.98
CA GLN A 4 -2.79 27.37 19.32
C GLN A 4 -3.96 26.91 18.45
N ARG A 5 -3.74 26.72 17.14
CA ARG A 5 -4.60 25.83 16.34
C ARG A 5 -4.10 24.40 16.46
N MET A 6 -4.09 23.88 17.69
CA MET A 6 -4.13 22.44 17.91
C MET A 6 -5.56 22.01 17.60
N CYS A 7 -5.86 21.76 16.32
CA CYS A 7 -7.08 21.06 15.94
C CYS A 7 -6.95 19.64 16.49
N SER A 8 -7.32 19.46 17.77
CA SER A 8 -7.37 18.15 18.40
C SER A 8 -8.57 17.42 17.81
N CYS A 9 -8.39 16.87 16.62
CA CYS A 9 -9.31 15.92 16.01
C CYS A 9 -9.29 14.66 16.87
N LYS A 10 -9.94 14.69 18.03
CA LYS A 10 -10.14 13.51 18.87
C LYS A 10 -10.96 12.54 18.01
N ARG A 11 -10.29 11.53 17.45
CA ARG A 11 -10.92 10.50 16.63
C ARG A 11 -11.96 9.77 17.48
N SER A 12 -13.03 9.31 16.83
CA SER A 12 -14.11 8.60 17.50
C SER A 12 -13.61 7.37 18.27
N VAL A 13 -14.05 7.22 19.52
CA VAL A 13 -13.79 6.06 20.41
C VAL A 13 -14.07 4.72 19.69
N ARG A 14 -14.99 4.73 18.73
CA ARG A 14 -15.39 3.56 17.95
C ARG A 14 -14.26 2.98 17.09
N LEU A 15 -13.20 3.76 16.82
CA LEU A 15 -12.06 3.34 15.99
C LEU A 15 -10.83 2.96 16.84
N GLU A 16 -10.96 2.94 18.17
CA GLU A 16 -9.84 2.67 19.10
C GLU A 16 -9.23 1.28 18.98
N LYS A 17 -9.94 0.33 18.39
CA LYS A 17 -9.46 -1.04 18.18
C LYS A 17 -9.36 -1.43 16.71
N THR A 18 -9.56 -0.47 15.81
CA THR A 18 -9.56 -0.69 14.37
C THR A 18 -8.15 -0.48 13.84
N SER A 19 -7.61 -1.48 13.14
CA SER A 19 -6.36 -1.40 12.38
C SER A 19 -6.57 -0.71 11.03
N LEU A 20 -5.49 -0.37 10.34
CA LEU A 20 -5.60 0.24 9.02
C LEU A 20 -6.28 -0.69 8.01
N ALA A 21 -5.91 -1.97 8.00
CA ALA A 21 -6.52 -2.98 7.14
C ALA A 21 -8.02 -3.12 7.42
N ASP A 22 -8.41 -3.16 8.70
CA ASP A 22 -9.82 -3.28 9.08
C ASP A 22 -10.64 -2.05 8.69
N PHE A 23 -10.08 -0.86 8.92
CA PHE A 23 -10.70 0.37 8.47
C PHE A 23 -10.87 0.42 6.95
N ALA A 24 -9.84 -0.02 6.20
CA ALA A 24 -9.80 -0.01 4.74
C ALA A 24 -10.82 -0.98 4.11
N CYS A 25 -10.98 -2.17 4.68
CA CYS A 25 -11.92 -3.17 4.18
C CYS A 25 -13.38 -2.86 4.58
N ASN A 26 -13.58 -2.22 5.74
CA ASN A 26 -14.90 -1.93 6.29
C ASN A 26 -15.32 -0.45 6.14
N LEU A 27 -14.77 0.28 5.14
CA LEU A 27 -15.07 1.70 4.95
C LEU A 27 -16.60 1.95 4.89
N PRO A 28 -17.12 2.88 5.73
CA PRO A 28 -18.53 3.21 5.71
C PRO A 28 -18.91 3.81 4.35
N PRO A 29 -20.10 3.49 3.81
CA PRO A 29 -20.54 3.94 2.50
C PRO A 29 -20.44 5.46 2.27
N LYS A 30 -20.63 6.26 3.33
CA LYS A 30 -20.56 7.73 3.27
C LYS A 30 -19.16 8.27 2.93
N LEU A 31 -18.10 7.51 3.20
CA LEU A 31 -16.73 7.87 2.80
C LEU A 31 -16.36 7.34 1.40
N ARG A 32 -17.25 6.58 0.74
CA ARG A 32 -17.01 6.05 -0.61
C ARG A 32 -17.12 7.11 -1.71
N ASN A 33 -17.72 8.27 -1.40
CA ASN A 33 -18.01 9.34 -2.35
C ASN A 33 -17.11 10.57 -2.18
N TRP A 34 -15.95 10.45 -1.52
CA TRP A 34 -14.98 11.54 -1.48
C TRP A 34 -14.37 11.70 -2.88
N THR A 35 -14.87 12.67 -3.63
CA THR A 35 -14.28 13.19 -4.87
C THR A 35 -13.48 14.45 -4.53
N ASP A 36 -12.28 14.56 -5.09
CA ASP A 36 -11.38 15.71 -4.91
C ASP A 36 -11.86 17.00 -5.60
N ASP A 37 -13.02 16.95 -6.29
CA ASP A 37 -13.55 18.06 -7.04
C ASP A 37 -14.63 18.83 -6.23
N PRO A 38 -14.33 20.04 -5.73
CA PRO A 38 -15.28 20.86 -4.99
C PRO A 38 -16.45 21.37 -5.85
N SER A 39 -16.41 21.24 -7.17
CA SER A 39 -17.50 21.69 -8.07
C SER A 39 -18.68 20.71 -8.15
N GLU A 40 -18.52 19.45 -7.72
CA GLU A 40 -19.59 18.45 -7.74
C GLU A 40 -20.48 18.42 -6.48
N GLN A 41 -20.24 19.32 -5.52
CA GLN A 41 -21.01 19.35 -4.27
C GLN A 41 -22.44 19.88 -4.41
N ASN A 42 -22.86 20.32 -5.60
CA ASN A 42 -24.14 20.98 -5.79
C ASN A 42 -24.76 20.69 -7.17
N MET A 43 -25.20 19.45 -7.36
CA MET A 43 -26.23 19.10 -8.33
C MET A 43 -27.10 18.03 -7.67
N ASP A 44 -28.43 18.14 -7.81
CA ASP A 44 -29.36 17.06 -7.48
C ASP A 44 -29.00 15.84 -8.33
N LEU A 45 -28.12 14.99 -7.79
CA LEU A 45 -27.56 13.85 -8.48
C LEU A 45 -28.67 12.80 -8.65
N ILE A 46 -29.16 12.67 -9.89
CA ILE A 46 -29.68 11.42 -10.41
C ILE A 46 -28.72 10.32 -9.92
N PRO A 47 -29.18 9.26 -9.25
CA PRO A 47 -28.30 8.21 -8.77
C PRO A 47 -27.57 7.61 -9.99
N SER A 48 -26.34 8.06 -10.24
CA SER A 48 -25.43 7.34 -11.10
C SER A 48 -25.36 5.92 -10.53
N PRO A 49 -25.51 4.86 -11.34
CA PRO A 49 -25.46 3.50 -10.85
C PRO A 49 -24.12 3.35 -10.15
N GLN A 50 -24.16 3.37 -8.82
CA GLN A 50 -22.98 3.35 -7.98
C GLN A 50 -22.23 2.09 -8.35
N THR A 51 -21.22 2.20 -9.19
CA THR A 51 -20.36 1.06 -9.45
C THR A 51 -19.74 0.76 -8.09
N SER A 52 -20.16 -0.36 -7.51
CA SER A 52 -19.64 -0.92 -6.26
C SER A 52 -18.20 -1.36 -6.50
N LYS A 53 -17.34 -0.42 -6.92
CA LYS A 53 -15.92 -0.67 -7.17
C LYS A 53 -15.33 -1.00 -5.82
N THR A 54 -15.07 -2.28 -5.62
CA THR A 54 -14.33 -2.78 -4.47
C THR A 54 -13.01 -2.01 -4.42
N ARG A 55 -12.81 -1.21 -3.38
CA ARG A 55 -11.53 -0.52 -3.16
C ARG A 55 -10.55 -1.57 -2.63
N ILE A 56 -9.35 -1.61 -3.20
CA ILE A 56 -8.30 -2.55 -2.81
C ILE A 56 -7.23 -1.78 -2.06
N LEU A 57 -6.89 -2.23 -0.85
CA LEU A 57 -5.72 -1.72 -0.14
C LEU A 57 -4.47 -2.38 -0.73
N ARG A 58 -3.59 -1.59 -1.32
CA ARG A 58 -2.30 -2.06 -1.87
C ARG A 58 -1.19 -1.80 -0.86
N PHE A 59 -0.30 -2.75 -0.71
CA PHE A 59 0.91 -2.67 0.11
C PHE A 59 2.05 -3.39 -0.63
N ARG A 60 3.30 -3.20 -0.20
CA ARG A 60 4.45 -3.71 -0.96
C ARG A 60 4.71 -5.18 -0.69
N GLY A 61 4.45 -5.65 0.53
CA GLY A 61 4.65 -7.04 0.90
C GLY A 61 6.14 -7.35 1.06
N TYR A 62 6.84 -6.56 1.88
CA TYR A 62 8.26 -6.78 2.14
C TYR A 62 8.49 -8.18 2.68
N LYS A 63 9.58 -8.83 2.26
CA LYS A 63 10.03 -10.10 2.83
C LYS A 63 10.92 -9.84 4.03
N GLU A 64 10.73 -10.60 5.11
CA GLU A 64 11.54 -10.46 6.33
C GLU A 64 13.04 -10.70 6.07
N GLU A 65 13.36 -11.62 5.16
CA GLU A 65 14.74 -11.96 4.79
C GLU A 65 15.44 -10.86 3.99
N GLN A 66 14.68 -10.12 3.16
CA GLN A 66 15.22 -9.09 2.28
C GLN A 66 15.32 -7.72 2.98
N ASP A 67 14.25 -7.33 3.68
CA ASP A 67 14.19 -6.07 4.40
C ASP A 67 13.36 -6.20 5.69
N PRO A 68 14.00 -6.65 6.79
CA PRO A 68 13.30 -6.90 8.04
C PRO A 68 12.72 -5.62 8.64
N ALA A 69 13.39 -4.47 8.46
CA ALA A 69 12.95 -3.21 9.03
C ALA A 69 11.62 -2.75 8.41
N HIS A 70 11.52 -2.78 7.08
CA HIS A 70 10.29 -2.43 6.38
C HIS A 70 9.21 -3.48 6.55
N PHE A 71 9.57 -4.76 6.65
CA PHE A 71 8.62 -5.83 6.97
C PHE A 71 7.91 -5.58 8.29
N TYR A 72 8.64 -5.41 9.40
CA TYR A 72 8.00 -5.21 10.71
C TYR A 72 7.16 -3.92 10.74
N ARG A 73 7.67 -2.84 10.14
CA ARG A 73 6.93 -1.58 10.05
C ARG A 73 5.62 -1.75 9.27
N GLU A 74 5.65 -2.44 8.13
CA GLU A 74 4.46 -2.71 7.32
C GLU A 74 3.43 -3.56 8.10
N GLN A 75 3.87 -4.63 8.77
CA GLN A 75 2.98 -5.47 9.57
C GLN A 75 2.31 -4.68 10.71
N VAL A 76 3.07 -3.84 11.42
CA VAL A 76 2.55 -2.99 12.50
C VAL A 76 1.57 -1.95 11.96
N ILE A 77 1.88 -1.29 10.84
CA ILE A 77 1.01 -0.27 10.24
C ILE A 77 -0.32 -0.87 9.76
N LEU A 78 -0.29 -2.04 9.13
CA LEU A 78 -1.48 -2.63 8.54
C LEU A 78 -2.40 -3.27 9.59
N PHE A 79 -1.82 -4.01 10.53
CA PHE A 79 -2.57 -4.95 11.36
C PHE A 79 -2.65 -4.57 12.84
N LEU A 80 -1.88 -3.57 13.31
CA LEU A 80 -2.01 -3.05 14.66
C LEU A 80 -2.83 -1.76 14.67
N PRO A 81 -3.69 -1.53 15.68
CA PRO A 81 -4.33 -0.23 15.86
C PRO A 81 -3.32 0.83 16.32
N TRP A 82 -3.01 1.80 15.45
CA TRP A 82 -2.18 2.97 15.75
C TRP A 82 -2.92 4.28 15.51
N ARG A 83 -2.52 5.38 16.16
CA ARG A 83 -3.20 6.68 16.05
C ARG A 83 -2.32 7.75 15.44
N ASN A 84 -1.04 7.72 15.78
CA ASN A 84 -0.07 8.65 15.29
C ASN A 84 1.14 7.88 14.81
N GLU A 85 1.35 7.86 13.50
CA GLU A 85 2.46 7.14 12.88
C GLU A 85 3.80 7.56 13.50
N LYS A 86 3.98 8.86 13.79
CA LYS A 86 5.22 9.38 14.33
C LYS A 86 5.51 8.80 15.72
N SER A 87 4.59 8.95 16.68
CA SER A 87 4.83 8.54 18.07
C SER A 87 4.61 7.05 18.31
N ASP A 88 3.69 6.41 17.59
CA ASP A 88 3.32 5.02 17.83
C ASP A 88 4.19 4.04 17.03
N ILE A 89 4.81 4.49 15.94
CA ILE A 89 5.54 3.63 14.99
C ILE A 89 6.96 4.15 14.75
N LEU A 90 7.13 5.36 14.21
CA LEU A 90 8.44 5.85 13.76
C LEU A 90 9.44 6.08 14.92
N GLU A 91 8.95 6.53 16.07
CA GLU A 91 9.78 6.76 17.27
C GLU A 91 9.99 5.49 18.10
N LYS A 92 9.39 4.35 17.71
CA LYS A 92 9.47 3.07 18.44
C LYS A 92 10.17 1.99 17.62
N ASP A 93 10.66 0.97 18.31
CA ASP A 93 11.19 -0.23 17.66
C ASP A 93 10.05 -1.09 17.10
N CYS A 94 9.89 -1.05 15.77
CA CYS A 94 8.87 -1.80 15.05
C CYS A 94 9.04 -3.33 15.23
N LYS A 95 10.27 -3.83 15.37
CA LYS A 95 10.53 -5.25 15.60
C LYS A 95 10.01 -5.66 16.98
N LEU A 96 10.29 -4.85 18.00
CA LEU A 96 9.77 -5.09 19.35
C LEU A 96 8.24 -5.03 19.37
N LEU A 97 7.64 -4.02 18.75
CA LEU A 97 6.18 -3.89 18.66
C LEU A 97 5.54 -5.09 17.94
N TYR A 98 6.15 -5.54 16.85
CA TYR A 98 5.72 -6.73 16.13
C TYR A 98 5.78 -7.96 17.04
N THR A 99 6.95 -8.25 17.64
CA THR A 99 7.15 -9.43 18.50
C THR A 99 6.22 -9.48 19.71
N GLN A 100 5.89 -8.33 20.30
CA GLN A 100 4.94 -8.24 21.42
C GLN A 100 3.49 -8.49 21.01
N ASN A 101 3.14 -8.18 19.76
CA ASN A 101 1.76 -8.21 19.26
C ASN A 101 1.55 -9.21 18.10
N VAL A 102 2.43 -10.21 17.96
CA VAL A 102 2.36 -11.20 16.86
C VAL A 102 0.99 -11.88 16.79
N ALA A 103 0.42 -12.23 17.92
CA ALA A 103 -0.88 -12.91 17.98
C ALA A 103 -2.00 -12.05 17.38
N GLU A 104 -2.08 -10.76 17.77
CA GLU A 104 -3.09 -9.83 17.26
C GLU A 104 -2.86 -9.52 15.77
N ILE A 105 -1.60 -9.32 15.37
CA ILE A 105 -1.24 -9.08 13.97
C ILE A 105 -1.64 -10.29 13.11
N SER A 106 -1.34 -11.50 13.57
CA SER A 106 -1.68 -12.74 12.88
C SER A 106 -3.19 -12.94 12.75
N GLU A 107 -3.94 -12.71 13.83
CA GLU A 107 -5.41 -12.78 13.82
C GLU A 107 -6.02 -11.76 12.85
N ASN A 108 -5.54 -10.51 12.90
CA ASN A 108 -6.02 -9.45 12.01
C ASN A 108 -5.65 -9.71 10.55
N LYS A 109 -4.47 -10.27 10.29
CA LYS A 109 -4.05 -10.68 8.95
C LYS A 109 -4.92 -11.83 8.43
N ALA A 110 -5.15 -12.87 9.23
CA ALA A 110 -5.90 -14.06 8.80
C ALA A 110 -7.30 -13.72 8.23
N LYS A 111 -7.95 -12.66 8.71
CA LYS A 111 -9.26 -12.17 8.21
C LYS A 111 -9.29 -11.88 6.71
N TYR A 112 -8.15 -11.50 6.11
CA TYR A 112 -8.08 -11.05 4.73
C TYR A 112 -7.30 -12.01 3.82
N PHE A 113 -6.48 -12.89 4.41
CA PHE A 113 -5.65 -13.84 3.68
C PHE A 113 -6.15 -15.29 3.78
N SER A 114 -7.26 -15.56 4.50
CA SER A 114 -7.83 -16.91 4.58
C SER A 114 -8.29 -17.40 3.20
N GLY A 115 -7.65 -18.44 2.66
CA GLY A 115 -8.06 -19.09 1.42
C GLY A 115 -7.14 -18.83 0.22
N ILE A 116 -6.12 -17.99 0.35
CA ILE A 116 -5.07 -17.82 -0.66
C ILE A 116 -3.74 -18.14 0.01
N SER A 117 -3.01 -19.14 -0.53
CA SER A 117 -1.65 -19.39 -0.05
C SER A 117 -0.79 -18.19 -0.43
N THR A 118 -0.21 -17.53 0.56
CA THR A 118 0.75 -16.43 0.33
C THR A 118 1.89 -16.88 -0.58
N GLU A 119 2.26 -18.16 -0.50
CA GLU A 119 3.29 -18.76 -1.35
C GLU A 119 2.91 -18.75 -2.84
N ILE A 120 1.63 -18.93 -3.18
CA ILE A 120 1.16 -18.85 -4.57
C ILE A 120 1.21 -17.40 -5.07
N LEU A 121 0.88 -16.43 -4.20
CA LEU A 121 0.96 -15.00 -4.53
C LEU A 121 2.41 -14.56 -4.71
N ASP A 122 3.31 -15.01 -3.83
CA ASP A 122 4.72 -14.68 -3.88
C ASP A 122 5.37 -15.25 -5.14
N GLN A 123 5.08 -16.52 -5.49
CA GLN A 123 5.55 -17.13 -6.74
C GLN A 123 5.05 -16.41 -7.99
N ALA A 124 3.77 -16.01 -8.02
CA ALA A 124 3.21 -15.27 -9.14
C ALA A 124 3.85 -13.88 -9.31
N ASN A 125 4.19 -13.21 -8.20
CA ASN A 125 4.89 -11.93 -8.23
C ASN A 125 6.34 -12.09 -8.70
N GLU A 126 7.07 -13.09 -8.19
CA GLU A 126 8.45 -13.38 -8.62
C GLU A 126 8.52 -13.64 -10.13
N GLN A 127 7.63 -14.48 -10.66
CA GLN A 127 7.57 -14.76 -12.09
C GLN A 127 7.28 -13.49 -12.92
N ALA A 128 6.38 -12.62 -12.46
CA ALA A 128 6.06 -11.38 -13.16
C ALA A 128 7.23 -10.38 -13.15
N GLU A 129 8.02 -10.34 -12.07
CA GLU A 129 9.23 -9.52 -11.99
C GLU A 129 10.29 -10.03 -12.98
N GLU A 130 10.56 -11.33 -13.00
CA GLU A 130 11.50 -11.97 -13.94
C GLU A 130 11.13 -11.73 -15.41
N GLU A 131 9.85 -11.87 -15.77
CA GLU A 131 9.35 -11.59 -17.13
C GLU A 131 9.58 -10.11 -17.51
N SER A 132 9.41 -9.18 -16.57
CA SER A 132 9.60 -7.75 -16.81
C SER A 132 11.07 -7.38 -17.04
N GLU A 133 11.98 -8.00 -16.31
CA GLU A 133 13.43 -7.82 -16.46
C GLU A 133 13.93 -8.42 -17.78
N GLN A 134 13.39 -9.58 -18.17
CA GLN A 134 13.70 -10.22 -19.45
C GLN A 134 13.29 -9.34 -20.64
N PHE A 135 12.12 -8.68 -20.58
CA PHE A 135 11.69 -7.75 -21.63
C PHE A 135 12.59 -6.53 -21.75
N GLN A 136 13.03 -5.94 -20.63
CA GLN A 136 13.91 -4.77 -20.65
C GLN A 136 15.31 -5.06 -21.23
N HIS A 137 15.80 -6.29 -21.06
CA HIS A 137 17.11 -6.69 -21.59
C HIS A 137 17.11 -6.87 -23.12
N LEU A 138 15.99 -7.27 -23.72
CA LEU A 138 15.90 -7.56 -25.16
C LEU A 138 15.88 -6.29 -26.04
N ASP A 139 15.54 -5.13 -25.47
CA ASP A 139 15.50 -3.85 -26.19
C ASP A 139 16.86 -3.12 -26.22
N SER A 140 17.92 -3.68 -25.62
CA SER A 140 19.25 -3.04 -25.49
C SER A 140 20.32 -3.56 -26.46
N ASP A 141 20.03 -4.60 -27.25
CA ASP A 141 21.04 -5.29 -28.09
C ASP A 141 20.95 -4.99 -29.60
N ASP A 142 20.18 -3.98 -30.06
CA ASP A 142 20.00 -3.69 -31.50
C ASP A 142 20.54 -2.32 -31.96
N ASP A 143 21.63 -1.83 -31.37
CA ASP A 143 22.36 -0.66 -31.89
C ASP A 143 23.87 -0.79 -31.59
N GLU A 144 24.61 -1.58 -32.39
CA GLU A 144 26.01 -1.28 -32.75
C GLU A 144 26.60 -2.30 -33.74
N GLN A 145 26.22 -2.19 -35.02
CA GLN A 145 27.16 -2.44 -36.13
C GLN A 145 26.98 -1.36 -37.20
N ALA A 146 27.35 -0.12 -36.85
CA ALA A 146 27.62 0.89 -37.85
C ALA A 146 28.92 0.52 -38.58
N VAL A 147 28.80 -0.26 -39.66
CA VAL A 147 29.88 -0.43 -40.63
C VAL A 147 30.25 0.95 -41.19
N PRO A 148 31.51 1.41 -41.07
CA PRO A 148 31.91 2.71 -41.61
C PRO A 148 31.84 2.64 -43.14
N VAL A 149 30.85 3.31 -43.73
CA VAL A 149 30.78 3.53 -45.17
C VAL A 149 31.74 4.66 -45.51
N ASP A 150 32.94 4.31 -45.97
CA ASP A 150 33.95 5.27 -46.39
C ASP A 150 33.56 5.88 -47.75
N VAL A 151 33.02 7.11 -47.70
CA VAL A 151 32.47 7.85 -48.85
C VAL A 151 33.50 8.78 -49.52
N PHE A 152 34.77 8.76 -49.10
CA PHE A 152 35.80 9.63 -49.68
C PHE A 152 37.04 8.86 -50.15
N ALA A 153 36.87 8.02 -51.17
CA ALA A 153 37.94 7.70 -52.11
C ALA A 153 37.75 8.57 -53.37
N GLN A 154 38.47 9.70 -53.42
CA GLN A 154 38.70 10.48 -54.64
C GLN A 154 39.81 9.86 -55.48
#